data_AF-A0A848WVR0-F1
#
_entry.id   AF-A0A848WVR0-F1
#
_cell.length_a   1.000
_cell.length_b   1.000
_cell.length_c   1.000
_cell.angle_alpha   90.00
_cell.angle_beta   90.00
_cell.angle_gamma   90.00
#
_symmetry.space_group_name_H-M   'P 1'
#
loop_
_entity.id
_entity.type
_entity.pdbx_description
1 polymer ?
#
loop_
_entity_poly.entity_id
_entity_poly.type
_entity_poly.pdbx_seq_one_letter_code
_entity_poly.pdbx_strand_id
1 'polypeptide(L)'
;MPLFSGITDEIANRLDDQWDETFSIVGKLTDVLDGLDSYAEMKGGEAEAELLKLDAELTERLRHPVASPDESLTPLAEGIRFEIAACYALEALYRDTVGHPEECQTSVELKTFPIFPVRDLPKATRDAALEKLLHQLDLDSGARDRIDQIVNNSRSRLDRRRSVVDWLRNLIDLENPDRSSVKSLFDRFFPWNPLSADDVDFFVSRTCFHWFLPSAKDFPTDSPQADFLKSIGRFRFRFFSHFPTFSSFECRDSDPQLLDELESDLGLTHSEAVRWLNSSVTIEPRGEIEKYLIHDTWGHMWQGDLTELGILYDRMESLIAPMEAAEHLEVDGRICSIFDLFHVSRAGGVKFDHDLAAGYVLEWTRIRFESLLAPIIAELTADMVEYQFHLRVPDRSHEFPSSSTFGTRPTKLDFAWVDLGYFVRRLGKSAQRYQADARLRKNLTDRLCLLIRRKYGKRAADSEAIRAGVDRELDQFLARADETFERCFSVDFSDRVHSSFARMFTNLLRLQYTLNQLIDEELRRNAPKTLDGMNVLLLFLARWFLRDPLRNFWDMDETVSKIGGPMLGLVHRAEKNE
;
A
#
# COMPACT_ATOMS: atom_id res chain seq x y z
N MET A 1 -26.16 2.24 -8.51
CA MET A 1 -25.58 0.89 -8.40
C MET A 1 -24.75 0.83 -7.12
N PRO A 2 -24.71 -0.29 -6.39
CA PRO A 2 -23.84 -0.42 -5.21
C PRO A 2 -22.36 -0.33 -5.64
N LEU A 3 -21.49 0.18 -4.76
CA LEU A 3 -20.04 0.32 -5.00
C LEU A 3 -19.38 -0.99 -5.48
N PHE A 4 -19.94 -2.12 -5.09
CA PHE A 4 -19.46 -3.48 -5.40
C PHE A 4 -20.29 -4.17 -6.49
N SER A 5 -21.03 -3.43 -7.31
CA SER A 5 -21.82 -4.03 -8.39
C SER A 5 -20.91 -4.82 -9.34
N GLY A 6 -21.17 -6.11 -9.49
CA GLY A 6 -20.37 -7.02 -10.33
C GLY A 6 -19.41 -7.93 -9.55
N ILE A 7 -19.24 -7.71 -8.24
CA ILE A 7 -18.46 -8.60 -7.37
C ILE A 7 -19.38 -9.68 -6.85
N THR A 8 -19.25 -10.92 -7.33
CA THR A 8 -20.04 -12.07 -6.88
C THR A 8 -19.44 -12.71 -5.63
N ASP A 9 -19.51 -12.00 -4.51
CA ASP A 9 -19.07 -12.49 -3.19
C ASP A 9 -20.25 -12.53 -2.20
N GLU A 10 -20.18 -13.42 -1.20
CA GLU A 10 -21.22 -13.60 -0.20
C GLU A 10 -21.33 -12.40 0.75
N ILE A 11 -20.21 -11.81 1.19
CA ILE A 11 -20.20 -10.58 1.98
C ILE A 11 -20.61 -9.38 1.11
N ALA A 12 -20.25 -9.39 -0.17
CA ALA A 12 -20.62 -8.32 -1.11
C ALA A 12 -22.12 -8.32 -1.50
N ASN A 13 -22.77 -9.48 -1.66
CA ASN A 13 -24.13 -9.57 -2.24
C ASN A 13 -25.19 -10.29 -1.40
N ARG A 14 -24.82 -11.10 -0.41
CA ARG A 14 -25.75 -11.94 0.36
C ARG A 14 -25.52 -11.73 1.84
N LEU A 15 -26.11 -10.66 2.35
CA LEU A 15 -26.26 -10.48 3.79
C LEU A 15 -27.49 -11.25 4.22
N ASP A 16 -27.33 -12.56 4.35
CA ASP A 16 -28.26 -13.42 5.03
C ASP A 16 -28.00 -13.39 6.55
N ASP A 17 -29.03 -13.76 7.32
CA ASP A 17 -29.03 -13.77 8.79
C ASP A 17 -27.83 -14.54 9.41
N GLN A 18 -27.12 -15.37 8.63
CA GLN A 18 -25.92 -16.10 9.07
C GLN A 18 -24.72 -15.18 9.36
N TRP A 19 -24.67 -13.97 8.81
CA TRP A 19 -23.56 -13.04 9.06
C TRP A 19 -23.81 -12.09 10.23
N ASP A 20 -25.03 -12.00 10.76
CA ASP A 20 -25.38 -11.04 11.82
C ASP A 20 -24.51 -11.21 13.06
N GLU A 21 -24.28 -12.45 13.48
CA GLU A 21 -23.43 -12.74 14.64
C GLU A 21 -21.96 -12.39 14.36
N THR A 22 -21.46 -12.71 13.17
CA THR A 22 -20.09 -12.37 12.74
C THR A 22 -19.91 -10.86 12.72
N PHE A 23 -20.81 -10.13 12.07
CA PHE A 23 -20.78 -8.67 12.08
C PHE A 23 -20.90 -8.12 13.49
N SER A 24 -21.72 -8.74 14.36
CA SER A 24 -21.83 -8.40 15.79
C SER A 24 -20.46 -8.43 16.49
N ILE A 25 -19.72 -9.53 16.32
CA ILE A 25 -18.38 -9.72 16.89
C ILE A 25 -17.38 -8.74 16.27
N VAL A 26 -17.39 -8.52 14.95
CA VAL A 26 -16.52 -7.55 14.28
C VAL A 26 -16.75 -6.12 14.79
N GLY A 27 -18.00 -5.75 15.10
CA GLY A 27 -18.25 -4.44 15.72
C GLY A 27 -17.76 -4.36 17.16
N LYS A 28 -17.76 -5.45 17.94
CA LYS A 28 -17.10 -5.43 19.26
C LYS A 28 -15.59 -5.27 19.13
N LEU A 29 -14.97 -5.93 18.15
CA LEU A 29 -13.56 -5.76 17.83
C LEU A 29 -13.25 -4.32 17.47
N THR A 30 -14.10 -3.72 16.64
CA THR A 30 -14.05 -2.29 16.28
C THR A 30 -14.12 -1.41 17.53
N ASP A 31 -15.08 -1.63 18.44
CA ASP A 31 -15.26 -0.83 19.65
C ASP A 31 -14.02 -0.89 20.56
N VAL A 32 -13.39 -2.07 20.67
CA VAL A 32 -12.15 -2.24 21.43
C VAL A 32 -11.01 -1.46 20.78
N LEU A 33 -10.87 -1.52 19.46
CA LEU A 33 -9.79 -0.87 18.73
C LEU A 33 -9.96 0.66 18.64
N ASP A 34 -11.19 1.16 18.55
CA ASP A 34 -11.49 2.60 18.53
C ASP A 34 -11.25 3.28 19.89
N GLY A 35 -11.26 2.50 20.99
CA GLY A 35 -10.96 2.98 22.34
C GLY A 35 -9.47 3.15 22.64
N LEU A 36 -8.57 2.86 21.69
CA LEU A 36 -7.12 2.88 21.87
C LEU A 36 -6.53 4.12 21.21
N ASP A 37 -5.92 4.99 22.01
CA ASP A 37 -5.30 6.24 21.54
C ASP A 37 -3.89 5.99 20.97
N SER A 38 -3.28 4.84 21.29
CA SER A 38 -1.98 4.44 20.72
C SER A 38 -1.76 2.92 20.69
N TYR A 39 -0.86 2.47 19.81
CA TYR A 39 -0.43 1.07 19.76
C TYR A 39 0.18 0.57 21.08
N ALA A 40 0.74 1.47 21.90
CA ALA A 40 1.27 1.12 23.21
C ALA A 40 0.17 0.68 24.19
N GLU A 41 -1.07 1.14 24.00
CA GLU A 41 -2.22 0.77 24.82
C GLU A 41 -2.84 -0.57 24.41
N MET A 42 -2.45 -1.12 23.26
CA MET A 42 -2.87 -2.46 22.81
C MET A 42 -2.21 -3.59 23.61
N LYS A 43 -1.10 -3.31 24.30
CA LYS A 43 -0.31 -4.29 25.04
C LYS A 43 -0.54 -4.20 26.54
N GLY A 44 -0.96 -5.30 27.14
CA GLY A 44 -1.24 -5.45 28.55
C GLY A 44 -2.66 -5.03 28.94
N GLY A 45 -3.27 -5.81 29.83
CA GLY A 45 -4.53 -5.44 30.48
C GLY A 45 -5.80 -5.99 29.83
N GLU A 46 -6.93 -5.33 30.07
CA GLU A 46 -8.27 -5.81 29.69
C GLU A 46 -8.52 -5.73 28.18
N ALA A 47 -8.01 -4.68 27.52
CA ALA A 47 -8.14 -4.51 26.07
C ALA A 47 -7.43 -5.63 25.29
N GLU A 48 -6.19 -5.95 25.64
CA GLU A 48 -5.45 -7.06 25.01
C GLU A 48 -6.16 -8.40 25.20
N ALA A 49 -6.66 -8.68 26.41
CA ALA A 49 -7.39 -9.91 26.70
C ALA A 49 -8.68 -10.04 25.88
N GLU A 50 -9.43 -8.94 25.73
CA GLU A 50 -10.64 -8.94 24.90
C GLU A 50 -10.30 -9.06 23.40
N LEU A 51 -9.23 -8.40 22.92
CA LEU A 51 -8.74 -8.56 21.54
C LEU A 51 -8.40 -10.02 21.22
N LEU A 52 -7.63 -10.69 22.09
CA LEU A 52 -7.27 -12.10 21.90
C LEU A 52 -8.49 -13.03 21.92
N LYS A 53 -9.49 -12.72 22.75
CA LYS A 53 -10.75 -13.48 22.80
C LYS A 53 -11.56 -13.31 21.52
N LEU A 54 -11.77 -12.07 21.07
CA LEU A 54 -12.52 -11.77 19.85
C LEU A 54 -11.83 -12.37 18.61
N ASP A 55 -10.50 -12.29 18.57
CA ASP A 55 -9.68 -12.92 17.53
C ASP A 55 -9.88 -14.45 17.47
N ALA A 56 -9.90 -15.14 18.61
CA ALA A 56 -10.16 -16.58 18.64
C ALA A 56 -11.58 -16.92 18.15
N GLU A 57 -12.59 -16.11 18.52
CA GLU A 57 -13.97 -16.28 18.04
C GLU A 57 -14.09 -16.04 16.54
N LEU A 58 -13.42 -15.01 16.00
CA LEU A 58 -13.46 -14.66 14.59
C LEU A 58 -12.66 -15.62 13.72
N THR A 59 -11.52 -16.12 14.20
CA THR A 59 -10.68 -17.09 13.48
C THR A 59 -11.49 -18.32 13.06
N GLU A 60 -12.31 -18.87 13.95
CA GLU A 60 -13.13 -20.04 13.66
C GLU A 60 -14.28 -19.76 12.69
N ARG A 61 -14.71 -18.49 12.56
CA ARG A 61 -15.85 -18.09 11.73
C ARG A 61 -15.46 -17.61 10.34
N LEU A 62 -14.30 -16.96 10.21
CA LEU A 62 -13.91 -16.21 9.02
C LEU A 62 -12.85 -16.89 8.16
N ARG A 63 -12.18 -17.94 8.65
CA ARG A 63 -11.16 -18.64 7.85
C ARG A 63 -11.79 -19.58 6.81
N HIS A 64 -11.16 -19.66 5.64
CA HIS A 64 -11.47 -20.70 4.66
C HIS A 64 -10.63 -21.97 4.90
N PRO A 65 -11.22 -23.16 4.69
CA PRO A 65 -10.43 -24.38 4.57
C PRO A 65 -9.39 -24.23 3.46
N VAL A 66 -8.13 -24.50 3.78
CA VAL A 66 -7.02 -24.37 2.83
C VAL A 66 -6.77 -25.70 2.11
N ALA A 67 -6.53 -25.63 0.80
CA ALA A 67 -6.23 -26.77 -0.04
C ALA A 67 -4.86 -27.38 0.29
N SER A 68 -4.74 -28.70 0.13
CA SER A 68 -3.49 -29.41 0.37
C SER A 68 -2.45 -29.13 -0.73
N PRO A 69 -1.13 -29.07 -0.43
CA PRO A 69 -0.04 -28.92 -1.41
C PRO A 69 0.01 -29.92 -2.55
N ASP A 70 -0.62 -31.07 -2.35
CA ASP A 70 -0.67 -32.16 -3.32
C ASP A 70 -1.89 -32.07 -4.24
N GLU A 71 -2.80 -31.13 -4.00
CA GLU A 71 -3.94 -30.89 -4.89
C GLU A 71 -3.50 -30.29 -6.23
N SER A 72 -4.23 -30.64 -7.29
CA SER A 72 -3.97 -30.17 -8.65
C SER A 72 -4.44 -28.73 -8.82
N LEU A 73 -3.55 -27.87 -9.32
CA LEU A 73 -3.86 -26.51 -9.81
C LEU A 73 -4.65 -26.51 -11.13
N THR A 74 -4.99 -27.67 -11.67
CA THR A 74 -5.86 -27.81 -12.85
C THR A 74 -7.24 -28.27 -12.40
N PRO A 75 -8.34 -27.57 -12.75
CA PRO A 75 -8.46 -26.53 -13.79
C PRO A 75 -8.53 -25.08 -13.24
N LEU A 76 -7.40 -24.39 -13.05
CA LEU A 76 -7.38 -22.94 -12.75
C LEU A 76 -7.38 -22.08 -14.01
N ALA A 77 -7.88 -20.85 -13.87
CA ALA A 77 -7.82 -19.83 -14.92
C ALA A 77 -6.36 -19.58 -15.34
N GLU A 78 -6.13 -19.39 -16.65
CA GLU A 78 -4.81 -19.11 -17.22
C GLU A 78 -4.12 -17.92 -16.55
N GLY A 79 -4.87 -16.87 -16.19
CA GLY A 79 -4.33 -15.70 -15.49
C GLY A 79 -3.67 -16.05 -14.15
N ILE A 80 -4.27 -16.96 -13.37
CA ILE A 80 -3.70 -17.40 -12.08
C ILE A 80 -2.44 -18.23 -12.33
N ARG A 81 -2.51 -19.19 -13.26
CA ARG A 81 -1.38 -20.05 -13.64
C ARG A 81 -0.19 -19.21 -14.11
N PHE A 82 -0.44 -18.19 -14.93
CA PHE A 82 0.57 -17.26 -15.40
C PHE A 82 1.22 -16.47 -14.25
N GLU A 83 0.43 -15.90 -13.32
CA GLU A 83 0.98 -15.14 -12.20
C GLU A 83 1.84 -16.02 -11.28
N ILE A 84 1.49 -17.29 -11.06
CA ILE A 84 2.34 -18.21 -10.27
C ILE A 84 3.75 -18.32 -10.88
N ALA A 85 3.84 -18.58 -12.20
CA ALA A 85 5.12 -18.69 -12.89
C ALA A 85 5.88 -17.34 -12.93
N ALA A 86 5.16 -16.22 -13.13
CA ALA A 86 5.76 -14.89 -13.13
C ALA A 86 6.32 -14.51 -11.75
N CYS A 87 5.60 -14.81 -10.67
CA CYS A 87 6.06 -14.56 -9.30
C CYS A 87 7.27 -15.41 -8.94
N TYR A 88 7.30 -16.67 -9.38
CA TYR A 88 8.49 -17.52 -9.22
C TYR A 88 9.72 -16.91 -9.91
N ALA A 89 9.57 -16.42 -11.14
CA ALA A 89 10.67 -15.78 -11.86
C ALA A 89 11.12 -14.46 -11.21
N LEU A 90 10.17 -13.66 -10.70
CA LEU A 90 10.44 -12.41 -10.00
C LEU A 90 11.12 -12.60 -8.65
N GLU A 91 10.86 -13.69 -7.94
CA GLU A 91 11.50 -14.01 -6.65
C GLU A 91 13.02 -14.01 -6.75
N ALA A 92 13.58 -14.37 -7.92
CA ALA A 92 15.01 -14.30 -8.18
C ALA A 92 15.62 -12.90 -8.04
N LEU A 93 14.81 -11.84 -8.10
CA LEU A 93 15.20 -10.45 -7.89
C LEU A 93 15.02 -9.98 -6.45
N TYR A 94 14.30 -10.72 -5.60
CA TYR A 94 13.92 -10.28 -4.25
C TYR A 94 15.12 -9.90 -3.40
N ARG A 95 16.20 -10.70 -3.44
CA ARG A 95 17.44 -10.36 -2.74
C ARG A 95 18.06 -9.06 -3.23
N ASP A 96 18.00 -8.81 -4.54
CA ASP A 96 18.61 -7.62 -5.15
C ASP A 96 17.88 -6.33 -4.72
N THR A 97 16.64 -6.41 -4.22
CA THR A 97 15.85 -5.24 -3.74
C THR A 97 16.34 -4.70 -2.42
N VAL A 98 17.27 -5.37 -1.73
CA VAL A 98 17.86 -4.90 -0.47
C VAL A 98 19.39 -5.07 -0.50
N GLY A 99 19.89 -6.10 -1.18
CA GLY A 99 21.31 -6.44 -1.25
C GLY A 99 21.73 -7.42 -0.17
N HIS A 100 22.98 -7.87 -0.26
CA HIS A 100 23.58 -8.66 0.82
C HIS A 100 23.85 -7.76 2.03
N PRO A 101 23.75 -8.27 3.28
CA PRO A 101 24.17 -7.50 4.45
C PRO A 101 25.60 -6.95 4.36
N GLU A 102 26.51 -7.67 3.70
CA GLU A 102 27.90 -7.26 3.46
C GLU A 102 28.03 -6.07 2.49
N GLU A 103 27.02 -5.82 1.64
CA GLU A 103 26.92 -4.67 0.75
C GLU A 103 26.26 -3.46 1.42
N CYS A 104 25.76 -3.64 2.64
CA CYS A 104 25.07 -2.60 3.39
C CYS A 104 26.06 -1.87 4.31
N GLN A 105 25.79 -0.61 4.57
CA GLN A 105 26.63 0.25 5.41
C GLN A 105 25.79 0.90 6.48
N THR A 106 26.38 1.13 7.64
CA THR A 106 25.67 1.68 8.80
C THR A 106 26.65 2.38 9.72
N SER A 107 26.21 3.46 10.36
CA SER A 107 26.96 4.11 11.45
C SER A 107 26.65 3.53 12.83
N VAL A 108 25.71 2.58 12.90
CA VAL A 108 25.25 1.90 14.13
C VAL A 108 25.31 0.39 14.00
N GLU A 109 25.47 -0.30 15.12
CA GLU A 109 25.37 -1.76 15.15
C GLU A 109 23.91 -2.20 14.92
N LEU A 110 23.72 -3.12 13.96
CA LEU A 110 22.41 -3.68 13.61
C LEU A 110 22.31 -5.12 14.10
N LYS A 111 21.19 -5.46 14.74
CA LYS A 111 20.98 -6.77 15.37
C LYS A 111 20.23 -7.74 14.48
N THR A 112 19.12 -7.30 13.90
CA THR A 112 18.19 -8.14 13.14
C THR A 112 18.50 -8.18 11.64
N PHE A 113 18.84 -7.03 11.06
CA PHE A 113 19.07 -6.91 9.62
C PHE A 113 20.19 -7.84 9.10
N PRO A 114 21.39 -7.91 9.72
CA PRO A 114 22.49 -8.70 9.16
C PRO A 114 22.27 -10.21 9.16
N ILE A 115 21.33 -10.68 10.00
CA ILE A 115 21.01 -12.08 10.15
C ILE A 115 19.73 -12.48 9.43
N PHE A 116 19.01 -11.54 8.80
CA PHE A 116 17.81 -11.86 8.04
C PHE A 116 18.18 -12.80 6.89
N PRO A 117 17.71 -14.05 6.92
CA PRO A 117 18.12 -15.05 5.95
C PRO A 117 17.33 -14.89 4.66
N VAL A 118 18.06 -14.75 3.55
CA VAL A 118 17.48 -14.63 2.21
C VAL A 118 17.76 -15.89 1.44
N ARG A 119 16.72 -16.38 0.75
CA ARG A 119 16.83 -17.54 -0.10
C ARG A 119 17.83 -17.28 -1.23
N ASP A 120 18.74 -18.23 -1.45
CA ASP A 120 19.73 -18.18 -2.53
C ASP A 120 19.73 -19.50 -3.32
N LEU A 121 18.99 -19.51 -4.44
CA LEU A 121 18.91 -20.66 -5.32
C LEU A 121 19.84 -20.48 -6.54
N PRO A 122 20.64 -21.48 -6.96
CA PRO A 122 21.46 -21.34 -8.16
C PRO A 122 20.63 -21.01 -9.41
N LYS A 123 21.15 -20.11 -10.27
CA LYS A 123 20.45 -19.69 -11.50
C LYS A 123 19.99 -20.88 -12.35
N ALA A 124 20.86 -21.86 -12.58
CA ALA A 124 20.52 -23.05 -13.37
C ALA A 124 19.34 -23.85 -12.78
N THR A 125 19.25 -23.92 -11.45
CA THR A 125 18.12 -24.58 -10.77
C THR A 125 16.84 -23.78 -10.94
N ARG A 126 16.89 -22.45 -10.77
CA ARG A 126 15.73 -21.56 -10.99
C ARG A 126 15.22 -21.64 -12.43
N ASP A 127 16.13 -21.56 -13.41
CA ASP A 127 15.77 -21.61 -14.82
C ASP A 127 15.12 -22.97 -15.16
N ALA A 128 15.69 -24.08 -14.68
CA ALA A 128 15.11 -25.41 -14.88
C ALA A 128 13.76 -25.59 -14.18
N ALA A 129 13.59 -25.04 -12.97
CA ALA A 129 12.32 -25.08 -12.25
C ALA A 129 11.25 -24.24 -12.96
N LEU A 130 11.59 -23.06 -13.47
CA LEU A 130 10.66 -22.21 -14.24
C LEU A 130 10.17 -22.94 -15.49
N GLU A 131 11.05 -23.58 -16.26
CA GLU A 131 10.63 -24.37 -17.43
C GLU A 131 9.66 -25.50 -17.06
N LYS A 132 9.89 -26.18 -15.93
CA LYS A 132 8.95 -27.19 -15.42
C LYS A 132 7.63 -26.58 -15.01
N LEU A 133 7.64 -25.43 -14.33
CA LEU A 133 6.43 -24.72 -13.93
C LEU A 133 5.61 -24.34 -15.17
N LEU A 134 6.23 -23.79 -16.21
CA LEU A 134 5.56 -23.45 -17.48
C LEU A 134 4.87 -24.68 -18.08
N HIS A 135 5.54 -25.82 -18.10
CA HIS A 135 4.98 -27.07 -18.61
C HIS A 135 3.86 -27.63 -17.71
N GLN A 136 4.08 -27.71 -16.39
CA GLN A 136 3.11 -28.26 -15.43
C GLN A 136 1.86 -27.40 -15.28
N LEU A 137 1.98 -26.09 -15.50
CA LEU A 137 0.87 -25.15 -15.50
C LEU A 137 0.19 -25.04 -16.87
N ASP A 138 0.65 -25.79 -17.88
CA ASP A 138 0.09 -25.79 -19.23
C ASP A 138 -0.04 -24.35 -19.78
N LEU A 139 1.07 -23.61 -19.70
CA LEU A 139 1.19 -22.26 -20.22
C LEU A 139 1.69 -22.29 -21.67
N ASP A 140 1.19 -21.35 -22.48
CA ASP A 140 1.56 -21.27 -23.89
C ASP A 140 3.05 -20.94 -24.10
N SER A 141 3.55 -21.18 -25.31
CA SER A 141 4.95 -20.90 -25.66
C SER A 141 5.34 -19.42 -25.57
N GLY A 142 4.36 -18.50 -25.55
CA GLY A 142 4.60 -17.06 -25.39
C GLY A 142 4.61 -16.61 -23.93
N ALA A 143 4.27 -17.47 -22.97
CA ALA A 143 4.28 -17.16 -21.55
C ALA A 143 5.69 -16.83 -21.06
N ARG A 144 6.70 -17.56 -21.56
CA ARG A 144 8.11 -17.31 -21.24
C ARG A 144 8.55 -15.90 -21.59
N ASP A 145 8.30 -15.47 -22.83
CA ASP A 145 8.67 -14.13 -23.30
C ASP A 145 7.98 -13.03 -22.49
N ARG A 146 6.69 -13.23 -22.14
CA ARG A 146 5.94 -12.29 -21.29
C ARG A 146 6.52 -12.21 -19.87
N ILE A 147 6.91 -13.34 -19.28
CA ILE A 147 7.54 -13.40 -17.96
C ILE A 147 8.92 -12.72 -18.01
N ASP A 148 9.74 -13.01 -19.01
CA ASP A 148 11.05 -12.40 -19.17
C ASP A 148 10.92 -10.86 -19.35
N GLN A 149 9.89 -10.38 -20.05
CA GLN A 149 9.60 -8.94 -20.13
C GLN A 149 9.25 -8.33 -18.76
N ILE A 150 8.44 -9.01 -17.95
CA ILE A 150 8.10 -8.57 -16.58
C ILE A 150 9.37 -8.51 -15.72
N VAL A 151 10.19 -9.56 -15.74
CA VAL A 151 11.45 -9.62 -14.99
C VAL A 151 12.42 -8.51 -15.45
N ASN A 152 12.54 -8.27 -16.75
CA ASN A 152 13.40 -7.21 -17.29
C ASN A 152 12.92 -5.81 -16.89
N ASN A 153 11.61 -5.56 -16.91
CA ASN A 153 11.04 -4.29 -16.45
C ASN A 153 11.32 -4.06 -14.95
N SER A 154 11.11 -5.08 -14.12
CA SER A 154 11.41 -5.01 -12.69
C SER A 154 12.90 -4.80 -12.42
N ARG A 155 13.78 -5.52 -13.14
CA ARG A 155 15.23 -5.32 -13.05
C ARG A 155 15.64 -3.89 -13.46
N SER A 156 15.06 -3.35 -14.53
CA SER A 156 15.34 -1.97 -14.94
C SER A 156 14.93 -0.93 -13.89
N ARG A 157 13.79 -1.11 -13.21
CA ARG A 157 13.38 -0.24 -12.09
C ARG A 157 14.37 -0.35 -10.93
N LEU A 158 14.72 -1.58 -10.57
CA LEU A 158 15.67 -1.87 -9.50
C LEU A 158 17.05 -1.26 -9.77
N ASP A 159 17.59 -1.44 -10.98
CA ASP A 159 18.87 -0.87 -11.39
C ASP A 159 18.85 0.67 -11.36
N ARG A 160 17.72 1.30 -11.70
CA ARG A 160 17.54 2.76 -11.61
C ARG A 160 17.56 3.24 -10.17
N ARG A 161 16.81 2.60 -9.27
CA ARG A 161 16.82 2.90 -7.82
C ARG A 161 18.20 2.72 -7.23
N ARG A 162 18.84 1.58 -7.53
CA ARG A 162 20.21 1.28 -7.11
C ARG A 162 21.18 2.36 -7.56
N SER A 163 21.09 2.84 -8.79
CA SER A 163 21.98 3.92 -9.28
C SER A 163 21.86 5.20 -8.44
N VAL A 164 20.65 5.52 -7.96
CA VAL A 164 20.41 6.68 -7.09
C VAL A 164 21.02 6.44 -5.70
N VAL A 165 20.87 5.24 -5.14
CA VAL A 165 21.44 4.92 -3.82
C VAL A 165 22.95 4.76 -3.88
N ASP A 166 23.51 4.17 -4.93
CA ASP A 166 24.95 4.11 -5.18
C ASP A 166 25.54 5.52 -5.37
N TRP A 167 24.79 6.46 -5.98
CA TRP A 167 25.17 7.87 -6.02
C TRP A 167 25.21 8.50 -4.61
N LEU A 168 24.17 8.29 -3.78
CA LEU A 168 24.16 8.78 -2.39
C LEU A 168 25.30 8.20 -1.54
N ARG A 169 25.59 6.91 -1.72
CA ARG A 169 26.70 6.20 -1.10
C ARG A 169 28.03 6.90 -1.39
N ASN A 170 28.27 7.28 -2.65
CA ASN A 170 29.50 7.95 -3.05
C ASN A 170 29.68 9.36 -2.46
N LEU A 171 28.61 9.98 -1.93
CA LEU A 171 28.69 11.28 -1.25
C LEU A 171 29.22 11.18 0.18
N ILE A 172 29.24 9.98 0.76
CA ILE A 172 29.83 9.70 2.08
C ILE A 172 31.16 8.97 1.83
N ASP A 173 32.23 9.32 2.54
CA ASP A 173 33.43 8.47 2.53
C ASP A 173 33.12 7.17 3.29
N LEU A 174 32.72 6.13 2.55
CA LEU A 174 32.16 4.90 3.11
C LEU A 174 33.21 3.98 3.75
N GLU A 175 34.49 4.16 3.42
CA GLU A 175 35.55 3.36 4.02
C GLU A 175 35.85 3.82 5.45
N ASN A 176 35.66 5.11 5.73
CA ASN A 176 35.76 5.69 7.07
C ASN A 176 34.75 6.83 7.21
N PRO A 177 33.46 6.55 7.45
CA PRO A 177 32.44 7.58 7.53
C PRO A 177 32.69 8.44 8.77
N ASP A 178 33.30 9.60 8.55
CA ASP A 178 33.50 10.61 9.56
C ASP A 178 32.13 11.27 9.88
N ARG A 179 31.85 11.44 11.18
CA ARG A 179 30.58 12.03 11.67
C ARG A 179 30.30 13.40 11.04
N SER A 180 31.32 14.21 10.77
CA SER A 180 31.22 15.49 10.08
C SER A 180 30.79 15.35 8.63
N SER A 181 31.33 14.37 7.89
CA SER A 181 30.91 14.09 6.50
C SER A 181 29.46 13.61 6.43
N VAL A 182 29.06 12.69 7.32
CA VAL A 182 27.66 12.23 7.45
C VAL A 182 26.74 13.42 7.73
N LYS A 183 27.11 14.26 8.70
CA LYS A 183 26.35 15.45 9.05
C LYS A 183 26.28 16.45 7.89
N SER A 184 27.38 16.65 7.16
CA SER A 184 27.42 17.53 6.00
C SER A 184 26.46 17.07 4.91
N LEU A 185 26.33 15.76 4.68
CA LEU A 185 25.32 15.24 3.75
C LEU A 185 23.90 15.46 4.31
N PHE A 186 23.68 15.15 5.58
CA PHE A 186 22.38 15.39 6.23
C PHE A 186 21.94 16.86 6.15
N ASP A 187 22.87 17.81 6.26
CA ASP A 187 22.63 19.24 6.09
C ASP A 187 22.16 19.62 4.69
N ARG A 188 22.54 18.85 3.67
CA ARG A 188 22.02 19.01 2.31
C ARG A 188 20.59 18.48 2.19
N PHE A 189 20.27 17.39 2.89
CA PHE A 189 18.92 16.82 2.92
C PHE A 189 17.93 17.70 3.70
N PHE A 190 18.37 18.24 4.83
CA PHE A 190 17.57 19.08 5.71
C PHE A 190 18.32 20.38 6.02
N PRO A 191 18.33 21.36 5.09
CA PRO A 191 18.93 22.65 5.35
C PRO A 191 18.37 23.24 6.66
N TRP A 192 19.25 23.81 7.48
CA TRP A 192 18.91 24.45 8.76
C TRP A 192 18.47 23.52 9.91
N ASN A 193 18.67 22.19 9.79
CA ASN A 193 18.45 21.32 10.93
C ASN A 193 19.40 21.70 12.11
N PRO A 194 18.91 21.65 13.36
CA PRO A 194 19.69 22.02 14.55
C PRO A 194 20.42 20.83 15.19
N LEU A 195 20.43 19.66 14.54
CA LEU A 195 21.06 18.46 15.07
C LEU A 195 22.58 18.58 15.00
N SER A 196 23.28 17.91 15.92
CA SER A 196 24.74 17.77 15.88
C SER A 196 25.15 16.55 15.05
N ALA A 197 26.45 16.38 14.82
CA ALA A 197 26.96 15.20 14.10
C ALA A 197 26.75 13.88 14.87
N ASP A 198 26.66 13.93 16.20
CA ASP A 198 26.41 12.76 17.05
C ASP A 198 24.92 12.36 17.09
N ASP A 199 24.05 13.26 16.63
CA ASP A 199 22.60 13.04 16.55
C ASP A 199 22.18 12.38 15.23
N VAL A 200 23.07 12.29 14.25
CA VAL A 200 22.76 11.77 12.92
C VAL A 200 23.49 10.45 12.71
N ASP A 201 22.71 9.39 12.60
CA ASP A 201 23.16 8.08 12.17
C ASP A 201 22.53 7.72 10.82
N PHE A 202 23.06 6.69 10.16
CA PHE A 202 22.53 6.23 8.89
C PHE A 202 22.65 4.72 8.72
N PHE A 203 21.85 4.20 7.80
CA PHE A 203 21.99 2.88 7.21
C PHE A 203 21.70 2.96 5.71
N VAL A 204 22.50 2.30 4.88
CA VAL A 204 22.30 2.25 3.44
C VAL A 204 22.29 0.81 2.96
N SER A 205 21.12 0.35 2.51
CA SER A 205 20.96 -0.89 1.75
C SER A 205 21.25 -0.63 0.27
N ARG A 206 21.10 -1.63 -0.59
CA ARG A 206 21.34 -1.49 -2.04
C ARG A 206 20.38 -0.53 -2.74
N THR A 207 19.24 -0.26 -2.12
CA THR A 207 18.09 0.42 -2.73
C THR A 207 17.43 1.44 -1.81
N CYS A 208 17.81 1.49 -0.54
CA CYS A 208 17.27 2.42 0.44
C CYS A 208 18.37 3.07 1.28
N PHE A 209 18.18 4.33 1.63
CA PHE A 209 18.99 5.12 2.54
C PHE A 209 18.13 5.55 3.73
N HIS A 210 18.52 5.16 4.94
CA HIS A 210 17.84 5.52 6.17
C HIS A 210 18.67 6.55 6.94
N TRP A 211 18.02 7.64 7.36
CA TRP A 211 18.50 8.52 8.41
C TRP A 211 17.97 8.04 9.76
N PHE A 212 18.84 7.85 10.74
CA PHE A 212 18.48 7.45 12.09
C PHE A 212 18.68 8.61 13.04
N LEU A 213 17.57 9.13 13.57
CA LEU A 213 17.56 10.34 14.37
C LEU A 213 17.04 10.07 15.80
N PRO A 214 17.51 10.79 16.81
CA PRO A 214 16.95 10.72 18.16
C PRO A 214 15.46 11.10 18.19
N SER A 215 14.75 10.70 19.24
CA SER A 215 13.37 11.10 19.47
C SER A 215 13.30 12.56 19.92
N ALA A 216 12.21 13.26 19.59
CA ALA A 216 11.97 14.60 20.13
C ALA A 216 11.94 14.65 21.67
N LYS A 217 11.65 13.51 22.31
CA LYS A 217 11.65 13.35 23.78
C LYS A 217 13.06 13.34 24.39
N ASP A 218 14.10 13.12 23.58
CA ASP A 218 15.49 13.09 24.04
C ASP A 218 16.07 14.51 24.23
N PHE A 219 15.33 15.54 23.82
CA PHE A 219 15.71 16.94 23.95
C PHE A 219 14.70 17.72 24.81
N PRO A 220 15.10 18.89 25.37
CA PRO A 220 14.15 19.78 26.03
C PRO A 220 12.97 20.15 25.12
N THR A 221 11.75 20.14 25.67
CA THR A 221 10.48 20.27 24.92
C THR A 221 10.42 21.46 23.96
N ASP A 222 11.06 22.59 24.31
CA ASP A 222 11.05 23.85 23.56
C ASP A 222 12.41 24.15 22.90
N SER A 223 13.24 23.11 22.70
CA SER A 223 14.51 23.24 21.97
C SER A 223 14.28 23.19 20.45
N PRO A 224 15.12 23.87 19.66
CA PRO A 224 15.08 23.76 18.19
C PRO A 224 15.11 22.30 17.70
N GLN A 225 15.88 21.43 18.37
CA GLN A 225 15.99 20.01 18.07
C GLN A 225 14.66 19.28 18.24
N ALA A 226 14.00 19.45 19.38
CA ALA A 226 12.70 18.84 19.63
C ALA A 226 11.66 19.32 18.60
N ASP A 227 11.68 20.60 18.23
CA ASP A 227 10.75 21.15 17.23
C ASP A 227 11.02 20.64 15.82
N PHE A 228 12.30 20.56 15.41
CA PHE A 228 12.70 19.95 14.15
C PHE A 228 12.24 18.48 14.08
N LEU A 229 12.56 17.68 15.09
CA LEU A 229 12.20 16.26 15.16
C LEU A 229 10.68 16.05 15.20
N LYS A 230 9.92 16.89 15.91
CA LYS A 230 8.44 16.90 15.84
C LYS A 230 7.93 17.25 14.45
N SER A 231 8.61 18.14 13.74
CA SER A 231 8.17 18.60 12.41
C SER A 231 8.32 17.50 11.35
N ILE A 232 9.42 16.75 11.38
CA ILE A 232 9.69 15.62 10.49
C ILE A 232 8.99 14.34 10.98
N GLY A 233 8.76 14.16 12.28
CA GLY A 233 8.01 13.01 12.81
C GLY A 233 6.50 13.03 12.51
N ARG A 234 5.97 14.10 11.89
CA ARG A 234 4.56 14.20 11.54
C ARG A 234 4.28 13.56 10.18
N PHE A 235 3.63 12.41 10.20
CA PHE A 235 3.10 11.80 8.99
C PHE A 235 2.12 12.74 8.26
N ARG A 236 2.26 12.80 6.93
CA ARG A 236 1.35 13.53 6.03
C ARG A 236 0.94 12.60 4.91
N PHE A 237 -0.33 12.68 4.51
CA PHE A 237 -0.89 11.82 3.46
C PHE A 237 -0.14 11.90 2.13
N ARG A 238 0.49 13.05 1.82
CA ARG A 238 1.32 13.21 0.61
C ARG A 238 2.49 12.23 0.55
N PHE A 239 2.99 11.77 1.69
CA PHE A 239 4.14 10.86 1.78
C PHE A 239 3.81 9.45 1.27
N PHE A 240 2.54 9.12 1.02
CA PHE A 240 2.21 7.89 0.29
C PHE A 240 2.80 7.87 -1.12
N SER A 241 2.95 9.03 -1.77
CA SER A 241 3.64 9.13 -3.08
C SER A 241 5.14 8.82 -3.02
N HIS A 242 5.71 8.64 -1.83
CA HIS A 242 7.11 8.26 -1.64
C HIS A 242 7.31 6.74 -1.62
N PHE A 243 6.25 5.95 -1.75
CA PHE A 243 6.34 4.48 -1.75
C PHE A 243 7.49 3.96 -2.64
N PRO A 244 8.31 3.00 -2.17
CA PRO A 244 8.12 2.15 -0.98
C PRO A 244 8.58 2.75 0.35
N THR A 245 9.10 3.97 0.39
CA THR A 245 9.41 4.66 1.65
C THR A 245 8.22 5.49 2.11
N PHE A 246 7.85 5.44 3.39
CA PHE A 246 6.76 6.24 3.97
C PHE A 246 7.26 7.49 4.68
N SER A 247 8.35 8.06 4.16
CA SER A 247 9.13 9.08 4.86
C SER A 247 8.55 10.48 4.76
N SER A 248 8.79 11.25 5.81
CA SER A 248 8.55 12.69 5.82
C SER A 248 9.59 13.53 5.08
N PHE A 249 10.67 12.90 4.61
CA PHE A 249 11.62 13.53 3.71
C PHE A 249 10.92 14.00 2.44
N GLU A 250 11.10 15.28 2.09
CA GLU A 250 10.63 15.86 0.83
C GLU A 250 11.84 16.45 0.11
N CYS A 251 12.20 15.85 -1.01
CA CYS A 251 13.35 16.22 -1.82
C CYS A 251 13.30 17.69 -2.26
N ARG A 252 12.11 18.27 -2.46
CA ARG A 252 11.98 19.70 -2.81
C ARG A 252 12.38 20.65 -1.69
N ASP A 253 12.42 20.18 -0.45
CA ASP A 253 12.85 20.94 0.72
C ASP A 253 14.37 20.81 0.98
N SER A 254 15.06 19.96 0.20
CA SER A 254 16.53 19.77 0.26
C SER A 254 17.31 20.86 -0.48
N ASP A 255 18.64 20.87 -0.32
CA ASP A 255 19.55 21.73 -1.07
C ASP A 255 19.38 21.53 -2.59
N PRO A 256 19.01 22.57 -3.36
CA PRO A 256 18.84 22.46 -4.81
C PRO A 256 20.07 21.91 -5.54
N GLN A 257 21.28 22.12 -5.04
CA GLN A 257 22.50 21.58 -5.65
C GLN A 257 22.54 20.05 -5.60
N LEU A 258 21.96 19.42 -4.57
CA LEU A 258 21.87 17.97 -4.46
C LEU A 258 21.06 17.39 -5.63
N LEU A 259 19.97 18.05 -6.00
CA LEU A 259 19.14 17.66 -7.14
C LEU A 259 19.83 17.89 -8.47
N ASP A 260 20.45 19.05 -8.67
CA ASP A 260 21.18 19.38 -9.90
C ASP A 260 22.33 18.39 -10.17
N GLU A 261 23.06 18.00 -9.12
CA GLU A 261 24.12 16.98 -9.18
C GLU A 261 23.54 15.60 -9.55
N LEU A 262 22.46 15.16 -8.89
CA LEU A 262 21.81 13.88 -9.18
C LEU A 262 21.30 13.81 -10.63
N GLU A 263 20.71 14.89 -11.13
CA GLU A 263 20.25 15.02 -12.52
C GLU A 263 21.39 14.91 -13.51
N SER A 264 22.48 15.65 -13.26
CA SER A 264 23.67 15.68 -14.10
C SER A 264 24.38 14.32 -14.12
N ASP A 265 24.61 13.72 -12.96
CA ASP A 265 25.43 12.51 -12.82
C ASP A 265 24.73 11.26 -13.36
N LEU A 266 23.40 11.16 -13.22
CA LEU A 266 22.64 9.98 -13.63
C LEU A 266 21.79 10.19 -14.89
N GLY A 267 21.86 11.36 -15.52
CA GLY A 267 21.05 11.72 -16.68
C GLY A 267 19.55 11.58 -16.40
N LEU A 268 19.12 12.04 -15.22
CA LEU A 268 17.72 12.04 -14.79
C LEU A 268 17.05 13.35 -15.22
N THR A 269 15.76 13.30 -15.52
CA THR A 269 14.96 14.53 -15.49
C THR A 269 14.70 14.95 -14.05
N HIS A 270 14.48 16.25 -13.80
CA HIS A 270 14.12 16.76 -12.47
C HIS A 270 12.98 15.98 -11.79
N SER A 271 11.92 15.66 -12.53
CA SER A 271 10.80 14.89 -11.98
C SER A 271 11.20 13.48 -11.58
N GLU A 272 12.10 12.84 -12.32
CA GLU A 272 12.59 11.52 -11.97
C GLU A 272 13.55 11.57 -10.79
N ALA A 273 14.44 12.57 -10.71
CA ALA A 273 15.34 12.79 -9.59
C ALA A 273 14.55 12.97 -8.28
N VAL A 274 13.54 13.83 -8.27
CA VAL A 274 12.64 14.02 -7.12
C VAL A 274 11.95 12.72 -6.74
N ARG A 275 11.35 12.01 -7.70
CA ARG A 275 10.63 10.76 -7.43
C ARG A 275 11.55 9.68 -6.85
N TRP A 276 12.73 9.47 -7.45
CA TRP A 276 13.64 8.43 -6.99
C TRP A 276 14.28 8.77 -5.66
N LEU A 277 14.59 10.03 -5.40
CA LEU A 277 15.15 10.43 -4.11
C LEU A 277 14.10 10.31 -3.00
N ASN A 278 12.87 10.80 -3.22
CA ASN A 278 11.77 10.64 -2.26
C ASN A 278 11.52 9.17 -1.93
N SER A 279 11.55 8.29 -2.94
CA SER A 279 11.24 6.88 -2.75
C SER A 279 12.40 6.01 -2.28
N SER A 280 13.62 6.55 -2.15
CA SER A 280 14.81 5.80 -1.73
C SER A 280 15.39 6.29 -0.41
N VAL A 281 14.83 7.35 0.18
CA VAL A 281 15.30 7.91 1.44
C VAL A 281 14.19 7.87 2.48
N THR A 282 14.52 7.36 3.67
CA THR A 282 13.63 7.40 4.83
C THR A 282 14.30 7.94 6.09
N ILE A 283 13.49 8.22 7.10
CA ILE A 283 13.91 8.77 8.38
C ILE A 283 13.23 7.95 9.46
N GLU A 284 14.02 7.28 10.31
CA GLU A 284 13.51 6.48 11.41
C GLU A 284 14.03 6.94 12.76
N PRO A 285 13.25 6.79 13.85
CA PRO A 285 13.75 6.99 15.20
C PRO A 285 14.86 5.97 15.52
N ARG A 286 16.01 6.46 16.01
CA ARG A 286 17.18 5.65 16.38
C ARG A 286 16.84 4.53 17.36
N GLY A 287 15.91 4.76 18.28
CA GLY A 287 15.48 3.76 19.27
C GLY A 287 14.59 2.65 18.71
N GLU A 288 14.09 2.79 17.48
CA GLU A 288 13.12 1.88 16.85
C GLU A 288 13.66 1.21 15.58
N ILE A 289 14.94 1.42 15.23
CA ILE A 289 15.52 0.97 13.94
C ILE A 289 15.30 -0.52 13.65
N GLU A 290 15.42 -1.38 14.65
CA GLU A 290 15.26 -2.83 14.47
C GLU A 290 13.84 -3.23 14.04
N LYS A 291 12.83 -2.40 14.37
CA LYS A 291 11.45 -2.59 13.93
C LYS A 291 11.31 -2.36 12.43
N TYR A 292 11.88 -1.25 11.93
CA TYR A 292 11.69 -0.80 10.55
C TYR A 292 12.61 -1.49 9.54
N LEU A 293 13.77 -2.01 9.96
CA LEU A 293 14.71 -2.61 9.00
C LEU A 293 14.17 -3.90 8.36
N ILE A 294 13.45 -4.74 9.08
CA ILE A 294 12.82 -5.92 8.49
C ILE A 294 11.51 -5.52 7.79
N HIS A 295 10.64 -4.79 8.47
CA HIS A 295 9.34 -4.40 7.93
C HIS A 295 9.47 -3.53 6.67
N ASP A 296 10.22 -2.44 6.73
CA ASP A 296 10.24 -1.46 5.65
C ASP A 296 11.25 -1.85 4.57
N THR A 297 12.46 -2.27 4.97
CA THR A 297 13.48 -2.60 3.97
C THR A 297 13.20 -3.94 3.30
N TRP A 298 13.01 -5.02 4.06
CA TRP A 298 12.70 -6.33 3.50
C TRP A 298 11.22 -6.50 3.14
N GLY A 299 10.30 -5.81 3.82
CA GLY A 299 8.86 -5.93 3.56
C GLY A 299 8.32 -5.01 2.48
N HIS A 300 8.82 -3.77 2.30
CA HIS A 300 8.27 -2.84 1.30
C HIS A 300 9.13 -2.61 0.05
N MET A 301 10.46 -2.67 0.11
CA MET A 301 11.29 -2.29 -1.06
C MET A 301 10.98 -3.14 -2.31
N TRP A 302 10.81 -4.46 -2.13
CA TRP A 302 10.43 -5.33 -3.24
C TRP A 302 9.05 -5.02 -3.82
N GLN A 303 8.13 -4.49 -3.01
CA GLN A 303 6.80 -4.13 -3.46
C GLN A 303 6.89 -2.98 -4.47
N GLY A 304 7.75 -1.99 -4.24
CA GLY A 304 8.01 -0.90 -5.18
C GLY A 304 8.74 -1.33 -6.46
N ASP A 305 9.68 -2.28 -6.35
CA ASP A 305 10.57 -2.63 -7.46
C ASP A 305 10.06 -3.79 -8.32
N LEU A 306 9.49 -4.82 -7.70
CA LEU A 306 9.08 -6.06 -8.36
C LEU A 306 7.59 -6.10 -8.72
N THR A 307 6.82 -5.13 -8.23
CA THR A 307 5.39 -4.96 -8.54
C THR A 307 5.11 -3.58 -9.11
N GLU A 308 3.82 -3.24 -9.27
CA GLU A 308 3.36 -1.92 -9.69
C GLU A 308 2.49 -1.24 -8.62
N LEU A 309 2.63 -1.66 -7.35
CA LEU A 309 1.90 -1.07 -6.21
C LEU A 309 2.09 0.44 -6.10
N GLY A 310 3.27 0.96 -6.47
CA GLY A 310 3.55 2.40 -6.49
C GLY A 310 2.53 3.23 -7.27
N ILE A 311 1.91 2.68 -8.33
CA ILE A 311 0.88 3.41 -9.11
C ILE A 311 -0.36 3.71 -8.25
N LEU A 312 -0.75 2.80 -7.36
CA LEU A 312 -1.89 3.01 -6.45
C LEU A 312 -1.53 3.99 -5.33
N TYR A 313 -0.29 3.97 -4.86
CA TYR A 313 0.24 4.93 -3.89
C TYR A 313 0.35 6.35 -4.45
N ASP A 314 0.75 6.53 -5.70
CA ASP A 314 0.73 7.83 -6.39
C ASP A 314 -0.70 8.41 -6.42
N ARG A 315 -1.71 7.54 -6.62
CA ARG A 315 -3.12 7.94 -6.55
C ARG A 315 -3.57 8.25 -5.14
N MET A 316 -2.91 7.70 -4.10
CA MET A 316 -3.29 7.98 -2.72
C MET A 316 -3.18 9.47 -2.40
N GLU A 317 -2.15 10.18 -2.87
CA GLU A 317 -2.06 11.63 -2.65
C GLU A 317 -3.32 12.37 -3.15
N SER A 318 -3.93 11.89 -4.24
CA SER A 318 -5.17 12.45 -4.80
C SER A 318 -6.45 12.10 -4.02
N LEU A 319 -6.39 11.18 -3.04
CA LEU A 319 -7.55 10.81 -2.22
C LEU A 319 -8.07 11.96 -1.38
N ILE A 320 -7.16 12.80 -0.90
CA ILE A 320 -7.50 14.00 -0.12
C ILE A 320 -7.83 15.21 -1.01
N ALA A 321 -7.64 15.08 -2.33
CA ALA A 321 -7.99 16.10 -3.28
C ALA A 321 -9.50 16.06 -3.57
N PRO A 322 -10.19 17.21 -3.50
CA PRO A 322 -11.59 17.29 -3.88
C PRO A 322 -11.76 17.08 -5.39
N MET A 323 -12.93 16.59 -5.79
CA MET A 323 -13.38 16.47 -7.19
C MET A 323 -13.07 17.72 -8.03
N GLU A 324 -12.45 17.60 -9.21
CA GLU A 324 -12.17 18.76 -10.08
C GLU A 324 -13.07 18.83 -11.32
N ALA A 325 -13.35 20.04 -11.81
CA ALA A 325 -14.23 20.26 -12.98
C ALA A 325 -13.78 19.49 -14.24
N ALA A 326 -12.47 19.27 -14.39
CA ALA A 326 -11.85 18.63 -15.56
C ALA A 326 -11.09 17.34 -15.18
N GLU A 327 -11.36 16.77 -14.01
CA GLU A 327 -10.96 15.39 -13.69
C GLU A 327 -11.73 14.47 -14.64
N HIS A 328 -11.02 13.62 -15.38
CA HIS A 328 -11.62 12.71 -16.36
C HIS A 328 -11.61 11.29 -15.79
N LEU A 329 -12.79 10.66 -15.74
CA LEU A 329 -12.98 9.29 -15.30
C LEU A 329 -13.62 8.46 -16.41
N GLU A 330 -13.38 7.15 -16.43
CA GLU A 330 -14.08 6.24 -17.33
C GLU A 330 -15.39 5.74 -16.67
N VAL A 331 -16.52 6.23 -17.15
CA VAL A 331 -17.87 5.85 -16.67
C VAL A 331 -18.58 5.08 -17.77
N ASP A 332 -18.89 3.80 -17.54
CA ASP A 332 -19.54 2.90 -18.51
C ASP A 332 -18.85 2.88 -19.89
N GLY A 333 -17.51 2.83 -19.90
CA GLY A 333 -16.70 2.82 -21.13
C GLY A 333 -16.58 4.18 -21.82
N ARG A 334 -16.97 5.27 -21.15
CA ARG A 334 -16.89 6.65 -21.67
C ARG A 334 -16.04 7.53 -20.76
N ILE A 335 -15.11 8.27 -21.35
CA ILE A 335 -14.36 9.29 -20.61
C ILE A 335 -15.28 10.49 -20.34
N CYS A 336 -15.49 10.81 -19.06
CA CYS A 336 -16.40 11.85 -18.59
C CYS A 336 -15.71 12.72 -17.51
N SER A 337 -15.97 14.03 -17.55
CA SER A 337 -15.63 14.95 -16.46
C SER A 337 -16.88 15.53 -15.79
N ILE A 338 -16.75 16.17 -14.63
CA ILE A 338 -17.86 16.89 -13.98
C ILE A 338 -18.46 17.92 -14.95
N PHE A 339 -17.61 18.56 -15.75
CA PHE A 339 -18.06 19.48 -16.78
C PHE A 339 -18.99 18.84 -17.83
N ASP A 340 -18.76 17.58 -18.18
CA ASP A 340 -19.60 16.87 -19.17
C ASP A 340 -20.99 16.53 -18.63
N LEU A 341 -21.19 16.59 -17.31
CA LEU A 341 -22.50 16.49 -16.68
C LEU A 341 -23.40 17.69 -16.99
N PHE A 342 -22.83 18.81 -17.46
CA PHE A 342 -23.56 20.04 -17.76
C PHE A 342 -23.75 20.25 -19.26
N HIS A 343 -24.97 20.67 -19.64
CA HIS A 343 -25.33 21.00 -21.01
C HIS A 343 -26.07 22.32 -21.10
N VAL A 344 -25.86 23.09 -22.17
CA VAL A 344 -26.64 24.31 -22.44
C VAL A 344 -27.68 24.03 -23.49
N SER A 345 -28.95 24.20 -23.13
CA SER A 345 -30.09 24.08 -24.02
C SER A 345 -30.09 25.15 -25.12
N ARG A 346 -30.91 24.97 -26.16
CA ARG A 346 -31.07 26.00 -27.21
C ARG A 346 -31.60 27.33 -26.67
N ALA A 347 -32.36 27.31 -25.57
CA ALA A 347 -32.88 28.50 -24.89
C ALA A 347 -31.85 29.16 -23.95
N GLY A 348 -30.62 28.64 -23.88
CA GLY A 348 -29.56 29.17 -23.03
C GLY A 348 -29.59 28.70 -21.56
N GLY A 349 -30.61 27.93 -21.17
CA GLY A 349 -30.67 27.32 -19.84
C GLY A 349 -29.71 26.15 -19.67
N VAL A 350 -29.12 26.02 -18.47
CA VAL A 350 -28.29 24.88 -18.05
C VAL A 350 -29.18 23.66 -17.78
N LYS A 351 -28.72 22.49 -18.24
CA LYS A 351 -29.27 21.17 -17.95
C LYS A 351 -28.16 20.31 -17.34
N PHE A 352 -28.56 19.34 -16.53
CA PHE A 352 -27.66 18.42 -15.85
C PHE A 352 -28.05 16.97 -16.14
N ASP A 353 -27.07 16.10 -16.37
CA ASP A 353 -27.28 14.67 -16.57
C ASP A 353 -27.13 13.94 -15.23
N HIS A 354 -28.27 13.68 -14.56
CA HIS A 354 -28.27 13.07 -13.23
C HIS A 354 -27.84 11.60 -13.23
N ASP A 355 -28.06 10.87 -14.33
CA ASP A 355 -27.71 9.45 -14.43
C ASP A 355 -26.20 9.31 -14.63
N LEU A 356 -25.63 10.10 -15.55
CA LEU A 356 -24.18 10.17 -15.74
C LEU A 356 -23.47 10.68 -14.48
N ALA A 357 -24.07 11.65 -13.78
CA ALA A 357 -23.54 12.16 -12.53
C ALA A 357 -23.49 11.10 -11.43
N ALA A 358 -24.51 10.23 -11.34
CA ALA A 358 -24.51 9.12 -10.40
C ALA A 358 -23.40 8.11 -10.72
N GLY A 359 -23.21 7.79 -12.01
CA GLY A 359 -22.09 6.95 -12.46
C GLY A 359 -20.72 7.57 -12.16
N TYR A 360 -20.58 8.88 -12.38
CA TYR A 360 -19.35 9.62 -12.08
C TYR A 360 -18.98 9.56 -10.60
N VAL A 361 -19.93 9.82 -9.68
CA VAL A 361 -19.68 9.74 -8.23
C VAL A 361 -19.26 8.35 -7.81
N LEU A 362 -19.90 7.31 -8.35
CA LEU A 362 -19.54 5.92 -8.05
C LEU A 362 -18.13 5.59 -8.53
N GLU A 363 -17.77 5.95 -9.76
CA GLU A 363 -16.43 5.69 -10.29
C GLU A 363 -15.34 6.50 -9.55
N TRP A 364 -15.64 7.76 -9.23
CA TRP A 364 -14.76 8.62 -8.42
C TRP A 364 -14.48 7.99 -7.06
N THR A 365 -15.49 7.37 -6.46
CA THR A 365 -15.39 6.64 -5.20
C THR A 365 -14.61 5.34 -5.36
N ARG A 366 -14.89 4.57 -6.42
CA ARG A 366 -14.25 3.27 -6.72
C ARG A 366 -12.74 3.38 -6.87
N ILE A 367 -12.26 4.28 -7.72
CA ILE A 367 -10.80 4.48 -7.96
C ILE A 367 -10.06 4.83 -6.67
N ARG A 368 -10.71 5.64 -5.82
CA ARG A 368 -10.15 6.04 -4.54
C ARG A 368 -10.12 4.89 -3.55
N PHE A 369 -11.18 4.09 -3.55
CA PHE A 369 -11.26 2.88 -2.74
C PHE A 369 -10.20 1.85 -3.13
N GLU A 370 -10.00 1.59 -4.43
CA GLU A 370 -8.92 0.71 -4.92
C GLU A 370 -7.54 1.16 -4.43
N SER A 371 -7.30 2.47 -4.43
CA SER A 371 -6.03 3.04 -3.95
C SER A 371 -5.87 2.87 -2.43
N LEU A 372 -6.97 2.85 -1.67
CA LEU A 372 -6.96 2.60 -0.22
C LEU A 372 -6.70 1.15 0.17
N LEU A 373 -6.97 0.21 -0.73
CA LEU A 373 -6.70 -1.21 -0.48
C LEU A 373 -5.19 -1.54 -0.65
N ALA A 374 -4.43 -0.71 -1.37
CA ALA A 374 -3.01 -0.96 -1.62
C ALA A 374 -2.16 -0.97 -0.33
N PRO A 375 -2.29 0.01 0.60
CA PRO A 375 -1.65 -0.09 1.91
C PRO A 375 -1.98 -1.36 2.66
N ILE A 376 -3.23 -1.80 2.64
CA ILE A 376 -3.65 -3.00 3.37
C ILE A 376 -2.88 -4.24 2.89
N ILE A 377 -2.76 -4.41 1.58
CA ILE A 377 -2.02 -5.54 0.98
C ILE A 377 -0.51 -5.39 1.21
N ALA A 378 0.00 -4.17 1.14
CA ALA A 378 1.41 -3.88 1.40
C ALA A 378 1.81 -4.23 2.85
N GLU A 379 1.06 -3.74 3.84
CA GLU A 379 1.28 -4.03 5.26
C GLU A 379 1.12 -5.53 5.56
N LEU A 380 0.06 -6.15 5.05
CA LEU A 380 -0.19 -7.58 5.25
C LEU A 380 0.96 -8.45 4.71
N THR A 381 1.54 -8.10 3.58
CA THR A 381 2.69 -8.84 3.04
C THR A 381 4.02 -8.49 3.74
N ALA A 382 4.17 -7.28 4.28
CA ALA A 382 5.32 -6.90 5.11
C ALA A 382 5.30 -7.63 6.48
N ASP A 383 4.12 -7.77 7.09
CA ASP A 383 3.92 -8.59 8.30
C ASP A 383 4.38 -10.04 8.12
N MET A 384 4.09 -10.62 6.96
CA MET A 384 4.53 -11.98 6.64
C MET A 384 6.06 -12.08 6.50
N VAL A 385 6.75 -11.01 6.09
CA VAL A 385 8.23 -10.95 6.08
C VAL A 385 8.78 -10.90 7.50
N GLU A 386 8.16 -10.14 8.40
CA GLU A 386 8.53 -10.18 9.83
C GLU A 386 8.32 -11.56 10.43
N TYR A 387 7.20 -12.21 10.09
CA TYR A 387 6.93 -13.55 10.55
C TYR A 387 7.96 -14.57 10.03
N GLN A 388 8.44 -14.42 8.79
CA GLN A 388 9.56 -15.21 8.27
C GLN A 388 10.82 -15.05 9.12
N PHE A 389 11.12 -13.83 9.61
CA PHE A 389 12.25 -13.62 10.51
C PHE A 389 12.10 -14.45 11.80
N HIS A 390 10.93 -14.40 12.43
CA HIS A 390 10.66 -15.17 13.65
C HIS A 390 10.82 -16.68 13.45
N LEU A 391 10.43 -17.21 12.29
CA LEU A 391 10.54 -18.63 11.99
C LEU A 391 11.96 -19.06 11.62
N ARG A 392 12.70 -18.22 10.89
CA ARG A 392 14.04 -18.56 10.41
C ARG A 392 15.12 -18.27 11.47
N VAL A 393 14.87 -17.37 12.41
CA VAL A 393 15.81 -16.98 13.47
C VAL A 393 15.16 -17.05 14.87
N PRO A 394 14.62 -18.22 15.29
CA PRO A 394 13.81 -18.32 16.51
C PRO A 394 14.57 -17.91 17.78
N ASP A 395 15.87 -18.24 17.88
CA ASP A 395 16.70 -17.93 19.05
C ASP A 395 16.94 -16.42 19.25
N ARG A 396 16.84 -15.63 18.17
CA ARG A 396 17.01 -14.17 18.19
C ARG A 396 15.72 -13.41 17.89
N SER A 397 14.58 -14.10 17.91
CA SER A 397 13.25 -13.49 17.72
C SER A 397 12.97 -12.34 18.70
N HIS A 398 13.49 -12.43 19.92
CA HIS A 398 13.39 -11.40 20.96
C HIS A 398 14.12 -10.09 20.63
N GLU A 399 15.03 -10.10 19.65
CA GLU A 399 15.75 -8.92 19.21
C GLU A 399 14.96 -8.08 18.21
N PHE A 400 13.90 -8.64 17.63
CA PHE A 400 13.01 -7.95 16.71
C PHE A 400 11.77 -7.45 17.48
N PRO A 401 11.70 -6.14 17.79
CA PRO A 401 10.56 -5.60 18.51
C PRO A 401 9.36 -5.45 17.58
N SER A 402 8.26 -6.17 17.88
CA SER A 402 6.98 -5.93 17.24
C SER A 402 6.12 -4.99 18.10
N SER A 403 5.44 -4.02 17.48
CA SER A 403 4.45 -3.19 18.17
C SER A 403 3.10 -3.89 18.30
N SER A 404 2.88 -5.04 17.63
CA SER A 404 1.58 -5.71 17.59
C SER A 404 1.41 -6.70 18.74
N THR A 405 0.17 -6.88 19.16
CA THR A 405 -0.26 -7.99 20.04
C THR A 405 -0.16 -9.34 19.33
N PHE A 406 -0.27 -9.36 18.01
CA PHE A 406 -0.17 -10.54 17.15
C PHE A 406 1.20 -10.70 16.49
N GLY A 407 2.27 -10.16 17.09
CA GLY A 407 3.62 -10.11 16.49
C GLY A 407 4.22 -11.48 16.13
N THR A 408 3.67 -12.59 16.64
CA THR A 408 4.10 -13.95 16.29
C THR A 408 3.15 -14.65 15.32
N ARG A 409 2.33 -13.91 14.58
CA ARG A 409 1.45 -14.44 13.53
C ARG A 409 1.85 -13.94 12.15
N PRO A 410 1.54 -14.68 11.07
CA PRO A 410 1.81 -14.25 9.70
C PRO A 410 1.24 -12.88 9.33
N THR A 411 0.01 -12.59 9.74
CA THR A 411 -0.66 -11.31 9.50
C THR A 411 -1.15 -10.71 10.81
N LYS A 412 -1.04 -9.38 10.99
CA LYS A 412 -1.43 -8.70 12.22
C LYS A 412 -2.76 -7.95 12.06
N LEU A 413 -3.67 -8.22 12.98
CA LEU A 413 -5.05 -7.70 12.93
C LEU A 413 -5.17 -6.25 13.43
N ASP A 414 -4.41 -5.93 14.46
CA ASP A 414 -4.57 -4.73 15.29
C ASP A 414 -4.24 -3.43 14.55
N PHE A 415 -3.27 -3.46 13.63
CA PHE A 415 -2.91 -2.28 12.83
C PHE A 415 -3.85 -2.04 11.66
N ALA A 416 -4.31 -3.11 11.02
CA ALA A 416 -5.09 -3.03 9.81
C ALA A 416 -6.41 -2.26 9.99
N TRP A 417 -7.04 -2.37 11.17
CA TRP A 417 -8.24 -1.57 11.50
C TRP A 417 -7.93 -0.08 11.63
N VAL A 418 -6.89 0.27 12.39
CA VAL A 418 -6.54 1.67 12.68
C VAL A 418 -6.25 2.40 11.38
N ASP A 419 -5.49 1.76 10.49
CA ASP A 419 -5.12 2.31 9.19
C ASP A 419 -6.33 2.45 8.28
N LEU A 420 -7.16 1.40 8.19
CA LEU A 420 -8.35 1.41 7.35
C LEU A 420 -9.38 2.46 7.79
N GLY A 421 -9.63 2.54 9.10
CA GLY A 421 -10.50 3.57 9.69
C GLY A 421 -9.94 4.97 9.45
N TYR A 422 -8.63 5.18 9.60
CA TYR A 422 -7.97 6.44 9.30
C TYR A 422 -8.17 6.83 7.82
N PHE A 423 -7.94 5.91 6.90
CA PHE A 423 -8.09 6.11 5.46
C PHE A 423 -9.51 6.46 5.05
N VAL A 424 -10.49 5.71 5.54
CA VAL A 424 -11.90 5.95 5.23
C VAL A 424 -12.38 7.29 5.79
N ARG A 425 -12.00 7.64 7.02
CA ARG A 425 -12.27 8.98 7.58
C ARG A 425 -11.65 10.10 6.75
N ARG A 426 -10.45 9.90 6.21
CA ARG A 426 -9.78 10.89 5.33
C ARG A 426 -10.49 11.05 4.00
N LEU A 427 -10.93 9.95 3.39
CA LEU A 427 -11.71 9.97 2.16
C LEU A 427 -13.07 10.66 2.36
N GLY A 428 -13.80 10.34 3.44
CA GLY A 428 -15.06 11.01 3.78
C GLY A 428 -14.88 12.52 3.97
N LYS A 429 -13.83 12.94 4.68
CA LYS A 429 -13.48 14.37 4.81
C LYS A 429 -13.24 15.04 3.46
N SER A 430 -12.65 14.35 2.48
CA SER A 430 -12.39 14.87 1.13
C SER A 430 -13.69 15.18 0.38
N ALA A 431 -14.66 14.26 0.44
CA ALA A 431 -15.98 14.45 -0.16
C ALA A 431 -16.74 15.64 0.46
N GLN A 432 -16.64 15.79 1.78
CA GLN A 432 -17.31 16.85 2.54
C GLN A 432 -16.66 18.24 2.40
N ARG A 433 -15.46 18.35 1.80
CA ARG A 433 -14.73 19.64 1.69
C ARG A 433 -15.55 20.73 1.00
N TYR A 434 -16.34 20.37 -0.01
CA TYR A 434 -17.15 21.34 -0.75
C TYR A 434 -18.29 21.94 0.06
N GLN A 435 -18.79 21.21 1.06
CA GLN A 435 -19.79 21.73 2.00
C GLN A 435 -19.14 22.62 3.07
N ALA A 436 -17.94 22.26 3.51
CA ALA A 436 -17.21 22.98 4.55
C ALA A 436 -16.50 24.26 4.05
N ASP A 437 -16.11 24.32 2.77
CA ASP A 437 -15.34 25.42 2.19
C ASP A 437 -16.08 26.11 1.02
N ALA A 438 -16.74 27.24 1.34
CA ALA A 438 -17.45 28.05 0.37
C ALA A 438 -16.55 28.64 -0.74
N ARG A 439 -15.25 28.87 -0.45
CA ARG A 439 -14.29 29.37 -1.45
C ARG A 439 -13.97 28.26 -2.45
N LEU A 440 -13.73 27.04 -1.97
CA LEU A 440 -13.48 25.88 -2.82
C LEU A 440 -14.68 25.62 -3.74
N ARG A 441 -15.91 25.63 -3.20
CA ARG A 441 -17.14 25.51 -3.99
C ARG A 441 -17.27 26.62 -5.02
N LYS A 442 -17.05 27.88 -4.63
CA LYS A 442 -17.09 29.02 -5.56
C LYS A 442 -16.10 28.85 -6.70
N ASN A 443 -14.88 28.38 -6.42
CA ASN A 443 -13.86 28.13 -7.44
C ASN A 443 -14.32 27.04 -8.43
N LEU A 444 -14.96 25.97 -7.95
CA LEU A 444 -15.52 24.92 -8.81
C LEU A 444 -16.63 25.48 -9.71
N THR A 445 -17.59 26.23 -9.15
CA THR A 445 -18.63 26.93 -9.93
C THR A 445 -18.00 27.82 -11.01
N ASP A 446 -17.02 28.65 -10.64
CA ASP A 446 -16.35 29.58 -11.56
C ASP A 446 -15.66 28.83 -12.70
N ARG A 447 -15.00 27.71 -12.38
CA ARG A 447 -14.35 26.85 -13.37
C ARG A 447 -15.36 26.21 -14.32
N LEU A 448 -16.46 25.66 -13.82
CA LEU A 448 -17.53 25.08 -14.64
C LEU A 448 -18.18 26.13 -15.54
N CYS A 449 -18.49 27.32 -15.01
CA CYS A 449 -19.04 28.43 -15.79
C CYS A 449 -18.10 28.84 -16.93
N LEU A 450 -16.79 28.93 -16.66
CA LEU A 450 -15.79 29.24 -17.68
C LEU A 450 -15.76 28.19 -18.79
N LEU A 451 -15.73 26.90 -18.42
CA LEU A 451 -15.73 25.78 -19.37
C LEU A 451 -17.01 25.75 -20.23
N ILE A 452 -18.17 25.99 -19.61
CA ILE A 452 -19.47 26.07 -20.29
C ILE A 452 -19.48 27.23 -21.31
N ARG A 453 -19.05 28.42 -20.91
CA ARG A 453 -18.99 29.58 -21.83
C ARG A 453 -18.05 29.31 -23.01
N ARG A 454 -16.92 28.65 -22.75
CA ARG A 454 -15.96 28.27 -23.80
C ARG A 454 -16.54 27.26 -24.80
N LYS A 455 -17.28 26.24 -24.34
CA LYS A 455 -17.88 25.20 -25.20
C LYS A 455 -19.12 25.69 -25.96
N TYR A 456 -19.99 26.46 -25.31
CA TYR A 456 -21.31 26.82 -25.86
C TYR A 456 -21.38 28.25 -26.44
N GLY A 457 -20.39 29.11 -26.18
CA GLY A 457 -20.23 30.43 -26.78
C GLY A 457 -21.49 31.30 -26.63
N LYS A 458 -22.03 31.77 -27.76
CA LYS A 458 -23.23 32.64 -27.80
C LYS A 458 -24.48 32.03 -27.14
N ARG A 459 -24.55 30.70 -27.01
CA ARG A 459 -25.68 30.03 -26.30
C ARG A 459 -25.60 30.20 -24.78
N ALA A 460 -24.43 30.53 -24.25
CA ALA A 460 -24.17 30.80 -22.83
C ALA A 460 -23.86 32.29 -22.60
N ALA A 461 -24.55 33.19 -23.33
CA ALA A 461 -24.29 34.63 -23.29
C ALA A 461 -24.73 35.28 -21.96
N ASP A 462 -25.78 34.76 -21.33
CA ASP A 462 -26.23 35.22 -20.02
C ASP A 462 -25.35 34.63 -18.91
N SER A 463 -24.43 35.45 -18.41
CA SER A 463 -23.46 35.06 -17.41
C SER A 463 -24.07 34.75 -16.05
N GLU A 464 -25.18 35.40 -15.70
CA GLU A 464 -25.86 35.24 -14.42
C GLU A 464 -26.76 34.01 -14.44
N ALA A 465 -27.53 33.81 -15.53
CA ALA A 465 -28.38 32.64 -15.67
C ALA A 465 -27.58 31.32 -15.71
N ILE A 466 -26.43 31.30 -16.39
CA ILE A 466 -25.53 30.14 -16.40
C ILE A 466 -25.03 29.85 -14.99
N ARG A 467 -24.57 30.89 -14.26
CA ARG A 467 -24.06 30.72 -12.90
C ARG A 467 -25.14 30.19 -11.95
N ALA A 468 -26.34 30.78 -11.98
CA ALA A 468 -27.47 30.33 -11.17
C ALA A 468 -27.92 28.90 -11.51
N GLY A 469 -27.80 28.50 -12.77
CA GLY A 469 -28.04 27.12 -13.20
C GLY A 469 -26.98 26.15 -12.69
N VAL A 470 -25.70 26.49 -12.86
CA VAL A 470 -24.57 25.68 -12.37
C VAL A 470 -24.62 25.53 -10.85
N ASP A 471 -24.83 26.62 -10.10
CA ASP A 471 -24.86 26.59 -8.63
C ASP A 471 -25.96 25.64 -8.12
N ARG A 472 -27.15 25.67 -8.73
CA ARG A 472 -28.27 24.81 -8.33
C ARG A 472 -27.99 23.33 -8.55
N GLU A 473 -27.47 22.97 -9.73
CA GLU A 473 -27.24 21.57 -10.09
C GLU A 473 -25.98 21.03 -9.39
N LEU A 474 -24.98 21.88 -9.18
CA LEU A 474 -23.78 21.54 -8.41
C LEU A 474 -24.13 21.21 -6.96
N ASP A 475 -25.09 21.91 -6.35
CA ASP A 475 -25.53 21.61 -4.98
C ASP A 475 -26.17 20.23 -4.86
N GLN A 476 -27.01 19.86 -5.82
CA GLN A 476 -27.61 18.54 -5.86
C GLN A 476 -26.56 17.45 -6.10
N PHE A 477 -25.61 17.72 -6.99
CA PHE A 477 -24.49 16.82 -7.25
C PHE A 477 -23.64 16.57 -6.00
N LEU A 478 -23.24 17.64 -5.30
CA LEU A 478 -22.42 17.55 -4.09
C LEU A 478 -23.16 16.90 -2.93
N ALA A 479 -24.46 17.18 -2.75
CA ALA A 479 -25.28 16.52 -1.75
C ALA A 479 -25.42 15.02 -2.02
N ARG A 480 -25.62 14.62 -3.29
CA ARG A 480 -25.68 13.21 -3.69
C ARG A 480 -24.33 12.51 -3.54
N ALA A 481 -23.23 13.20 -3.83
CA ALA A 481 -21.90 12.67 -3.57
C ALA A 481 -21.76 12.37 -2.08
N ASP A 482 -22.06 13.33 -1.22
CA ASP A 482 -21.99 13.17 0.24
C ASP A 482 -22.88 12.03 0.75
N GLU A 483 -24.15 11.94 0.32
CA GLU A 483 -25.05 10.82 0.65
C GLU A 483 -24.46 9.46 0.22
N THR A 484 -23.85 9.42 -0.97
CA THR A 484 -23.20 8.20 -1.47
C THR A 484 -22.00 7.83 -0.59
N PHE A 485 -21.22 8.83 -0.16
CA PHE A 485 -20.11 8.65 0.76
C PHE A 485 -20.58 8.17 2.13
N GLU A 486 -21.52 8.85 2.78
CA GLU A 486 -22.04 8.46 4.08
C GLU A 486 -22.58 7.03 4.07
N ARG A 487 -23.32 6.65 3.03
CA ARG A 487 -23.83 5.28 2.91
C ARG A 487 -22.71 4.24 2.72
N CYS A 488 -21.69 4.55 1.94
CA CYS A 488 -20.59 3.62 1.70
C CYS A 488 -19.62 3.54 2.90
N PHE A 489 -19.42 4.64 3.62
CA PHE A 489 -18.30 4.83 4.55
C PHE A 489 -18.71 5.11 5.98
N SER A 490 -19.99 4.89 6.32
CA SER A 490 -20.39 4.88 7.73
C SER A 490 -19.55 3.84 8.48
N VAL A 491 -18.77 4.34 9.44
CA VAL A 491 -18.04 3.51 10.41
C VAL A 491 -19.01 2.97 11.47
N ASP A 492 -20.27 3.41 11.46
CA ASP A 492 -21.28 2.90 12.36
C ASP A 492 -21.70 1.49 11.97
N PHE A 493 -21.21 0.51 12.73
CA PHE A 493 -21.68 -0.86 12.70
C PHE A 493 -23.09 -0.99 13.33
N SER A 494 -23.89 0.04 13.56
CA SER A 494 -25.31 -0.15 13.87
C SER A 494 -26.12 -0.53 12.62
N ASP A 495 -25.68 -0.06 11.44
CA ASP A 495 -26.25 -0.37 10.12
C ASP A 495 -25.29 -1.26 9.28
N ARG A 496 -24.87 -2.38 9.88
CA ARG A 496 -23.84 -3.32 9.36
C ARG A 496 -24.18 -3.87 7.98
N VAL A 497 -25.47 -3.97 7.69
CA VAL A 497 -25.98 -4.52 6.44
C VAL A 497 -25.75 -3.55 5.27
N HIS A 498 -25.59 -2.25 5.51
CA HIS A 498 -25.42 -1.26 4.44
C HIS A 498 -24.04 -0.62 4.36
N SER A 499 -23.22 -0.71 5.42
CA SER A 499 -21.86 -0.15 5.41
C SER A 499 -20.91 -0.96 4.52
N SER A 500 -20.37 -0.30 3.48
CA SER A 500 -19.34 -0.91 2.62
C SER A 500 -18.00 -1.06 3.35
N PHE A 501 -17.75 -0.19 4.33
CA PHE A 501 -16.59 -0.26 5.21
C PHE A 501 -16.62 -1.50 6.12
N ALA A 502 -17.76 -1.78 6.76
CA ALA A 502 -17.90 -2.96 7.61
C ALA A 502 -17.62 -4.27 6.84
N ARG A 503 -18.17 -4.37 5.63
CA ARG A 503 -17.96 -5.51 4.73
C ARG A 503 -16.50 -5.64 4.31
N MET A 504 -15.86 -4.53 3.95
CA MET A 504 -14.44 -4.52 3.57
C MET A 504 -13.56 -4.99 4.72
N PHE A 505 -13.81 -4.48 5.93
CA PHE A 505 -13.05 -4.89 7.10
C PHE A 505 -13.25 -6.38 7.37
N THR A 506 -14.50 -6.89 7.37
CA THR A 506 -14.75 -8.33 7.51
C THR A 506 -14.04 -9.15 6.42
N ASN A 507 -13.98 -8.68 5.18
CA ASN A 507 -13.25 -9.37 4.11
C ASN A 507 -11.73 -9.40 4.36
N LEU A 508 -11.17 -8.29 4.85
CA LEU A 508 -9.77 -8.25 5.27
C LEU A 508 -9.48 -9.27 6.37
N LEU A 509 -10.37 -9.36 7.38
CA LEU A 509 -10.25 -10.36 8.43
C LEU A 509 -10.24 -11.78 7.86
N ARG A 510 -11.12 -12.10 6.92
CA ARG A 510 -11.14 -13.41 6.25
C ARG A 510 -9.83 -13.72 5.56
N LEU A 511 -9.29 -12.75 4.82
CA LEU A 511 -7.99 -12.89 4.16
C LEU A 511 -6.88 -13.16 5.17
N GLN A 512 -6.81 -12.38 6.25
CA GLN A 512 -5.83 -12.55 7.33
C GLN A 512 -5.93 -13.93 7.98
N TYR A 513 -7.12 -14.35 8.41
CA TYR A 513 -7.29 -15.65 9.07
C TYR A 513 -7.02 -16.82 8.12
N THR A 514 -7.38 -16.69 6.85
CA THR A 514 -7.09 -17.70 5.82
C THR A 514 -5.59 -17.82 5.56
N LEU A 515 -4.87 -16.71 5.48
CA LEU A 515 -3.40 -16.71 5.34
C LEU A 515 -2.73 -17.31 6.57
N ASN A 516 -3.17 -16.93 7.78
CA ASN A 516 -2.67 -17.51 9.02
C ASN A 516 -2.83 -19.03 9.02
N GLN A 517 -4.03 -19.52 8.68
CA GLN A 517 -4.28 -20.96 8.58
C GLN A 517 -3.40 -21.64 7.52
N LEU A 518 -3.30 -21.05 6.33
CA LEU A 518 -2.48 -21.58 5.24
C LEU A 518 -1.04 -21.78 5.70
N ILE A 519 -0.44 -20.74 6.25
CA ILE A 519 0.96 -20.78 6.68
C ILE A 519 1.15 -21.77 7.83
N ASP A 520 0.25 -21.79 8.83
CA ASP A 520 0.33 -22.74 9.94
C ASP A 520 0.18 -24.20 9.49
N GLU A 521 -0.71 -24.49 8.55
CA GLU A 521 -0.85 -25.83 7.96
C GLU A 521 0.39 -26.24 7.16
N GLU A 522 0.90 -25.33 6.33
CA GLU A 522 2.09 -25.60 5.54
C GLU A 522 3.33 -25.77 6.39
N LEU A 523 3.51 -24.99 7.45
CA LEU A 523 4.62 -25.19 8.39
C LEU A 523 4.50 -26.55 9.08
N ARG A 524 3.30 -26.97 9.50
CA ARG A 524 3.09 -28.29 10.12
C ARG A 524 3.42 -29.46 9.19
N ARG A 525 3.13 -29.33 7.89
CA ARG A 525 3.32 -30.41 6.90
C ARG A 525 4.73 -30.41 6.30
N ASN A 526 5.27 -29.22 6.01
CA ASN A 526 6.39 -29.04 5.10
C ASN A 526 7.55 -28.21 5.67
N ALA A 527 7.54 -27.81 6.95
CA ALA A 527 8.68 -27.09 7.53
C ALA A 527 10.00 -27.88 7.41
N PRO A 528 11.14 -27.22 7.13
CA PRO A 528 11.30 -25.77 6.90
C PRO A 528 11.03 -25.32 5.45
N LYS A 529 10.69 -26.22 4.53
CA LYS A 529 10.61 -25.94 3.08
C LYS A 529 9.59 -24.87 2.72
N THR A 530 8.49 -24.78 3.47
CA THR A 530 7.46 -23.75 3.31
C THR A 530 8.06 -22.34 3.26
N LEU A 531 9.06 -22.09 4.11
CA LEU A 531 9.71 -20.80 4.25
C LEU A 531 10.36 -20.35 2.94
N ASP A 532 10.87 -21.29 2.14
CA ASP A 532 11.57 -20.98 0.89
C ASP A 532 10.60 -20.58 -0.22
N GLY A 533 9.34 -21.03 -0.15
CA GLY A 533 8.29 -20.63 -1.09
C GLY A 533 7.55 -19.35 -0.71
N MET A 534 7.71 -18.84 0.52
CA MET A 534 6.90 -17.73 1.03
C MET A 534 7.01 -16.47 0.18
N ASN A 535 8.21 -16.10 -0.30
CA ASN A 535 8.38 -14.92 -1.15
C ASN A 535 7.57 -15.00 -2.46
N VAL A 536 7.39 -16.21 -3.02
CA VAL A 536 6.53 -16.41 -4.19
C VAL A 536 5.07 -16.13 -3.86
N LEU A 537 4.60 -16.55 -2.67
CA LEU A 537 3.26 -16.23 -2.19
C LEU A 537 3.07 -14.72 -1.95
N LEU A 538 4.04 -14.04 -1.34
CA LEU A 538 3.98 -12.58 -1.14
C LEU A 538 3.88 -11.82 -2.46
N LEU A 539 4.74 -12.17 -3.41
CA LEU A 539 4.71 -11.62 -4.76
C LEU A 539 3.37 -11.91 -5.45
N PHE A 540 2.83 -13.12 -5.28
CA PHE A 540 1.54 -13.50 -5.82
C PHE A 540 0.41 -12.64 -5.25
N LEU A 541 0.33 -12.46 -3.93
CA LEU A 541 -0.70 -11.64 -3.29
C LEU A 541 -0.72 -10.21 -3.85
N ALA A 542 0.45 -9.55 -3.88
CA ALA A 542 0.57 -8.19 -4.36
C ALA A 542 0.25 -8.07 -5.87
N ARG A 543 0.76 -8.99 -6.69
CA ARG A 543 0.53 -8.96 -8.15
C ARG A 543 -0.89 -9.36 -8.54
N TRP A 544 -1.47 -10.34 -7.87
CA TRP A 544 -2.85 -10.75 -8.09
C TRP A 544 -3.80 -9.60 -7.77
N PHE A 545 -3.63 -8.95 -6.61
CA PHE A 545 -4.34 -7.74 -6.24
C PHE A 545 -4.30 -6.70 -7.37
N LEU A 546 -3.12 -6.35 -7.86
CA LEU A 546 -2.93 -5.30 -8.87
C LEU A 546 -3.67 -5.50 -10.20
N ARG A 547 -4.04 -6.73 -10.57
CA ARG A 547 -4.72 -6.99 -11.85
C ARG A 547 -6.14 -6.42 -11.89
N ASP A 548 -6.82 -6.44 -10.76
CA ASP A 548 -8.17 -5.89 -10.57
C ASP A 548 -8.32 -5.60 -9.06
N PRO A 549 -7.78 -4.47 -8.56
CA PRO A 549 -7.60 -4.23 -7.12
C PRO A 549 -8.85 -4.44 -6.29
N LEU A 550 -9.99 -3.93 -6.77
CA LEU A 550 -11.24 -4.09 -6.07
C LEU A 550 -11.67 -5.55 -6.08
N ARG A 551 -11.88 -6.14 -7.26
CA ARG A 551 -12.40 -7.51 -7.36
C ARG A 551 -11.49 -8.53 -6.69
N ASN A 552 -10.20 -8.46 -6.97
CA ASN A 552 -9.23 -9.45 -6.49
C ASN A 552 -8.95 -9.30 -5.00
N PHE A 553 -9.20 -8.14 -4.38
CA PHE A 553 -9.23 -8.03 -2.91
C PHE A 553 -10.39 -8.83 -2.31
N TRP A 554 -11.59 -8.74 -2.90
CA TRP A 554 -12.77 -9.49 -2.44
C TRP A 554 -12.60 -10.99 -2.60
N ASP A 555 -12.05 -11.44 -3.74
CA ASP A 555 -11.87 -12.86 -4.01
C ASP A 555 -10.53 -13.41 -3.44
N MET A 556 -9.75 -12.59 -2.72
CA MET A 556 -8.36 -12.95 -2.36
C MET A 556 -8.29 -14.10 -1.37
N ASP A 557 -9.13 -14.08 -0.35
CA ASP A 557 -9.17 -15.11 0.69
C ASP A 557 -9.56 -16.47 0.08
N GLU A 558 -10.58 -16.51 -0.77
CA GLU A 558 -10.99 -17.71 -1.48
C GLU A 558 -9.90 -18.18 -2.46
N THR A 559 -9.28 -17.25 -3.18
CA THR A 559 -8.16 -17.56 -4.10
C THR A 559 -7.01 -18.19 -3.32
N VAL A 560 -6.55 -17.56 -2.25
CA VAL A 560 -5.44 -18.03 -1.39
C VAL A 560 -5.75 -19.38 -0.77
N SER A 561 -6.98 -19.58 -0.25
CA SER A 561 -7.36 -20.87 0.33
C SER A 561 -7.28 -22.01 -0.68
N LYS A 562 -7.72 -21.78 -1.92
CA LYS A 562 -7.76 -22.80 -2.97
C LYS A 562 -6.40 -23.09 -3.58
N ILE A 563 -5.53 -22.09 -3.71
CA ILE A 563 -4.30 -22.24 -4.51
C ILE A 563 -3.02 -22.10 -3.70
N GLY A 564 -3.07 -21.53 -2.50
CA GLY A 564 -1.87 -21.21 -1.72
C GLY A 564 -1.00 -22.43 -1.41
N GLY A 565 -1.60 -23.46 -0.82
CA GLY A 565 -0.93 -24.75 -0.56
C GLY A 565 -0.44 -25.40 -1.85
N PRO A 566 -1.33 -25.66 -2.83
CA PRO A 566 -0.97 -26.24 -4.13
C PRO A 566 0.15 -25.50 -4.87
N MET A 567 0.16 -24.16 -4.83
CA MET A 567 1.21 -23.31 -5.41
C MET A 567 2.56 -23.55 -4.74
N LEU A 568 2.60 -23.50 -3.40
CA LEU A 568 3.83 -23.74 -2.64
C LEU A 568 4.36 -25.16 -2.88
N GLY A 569 3.47 -26.15 -2.92
CA GLY A 569 3.81 -27.53 -3.25
C GLY A 569 4.36 -27.69 -4.68
N LEU A 570 3.74 -27.02 -5.65
CA LEU A 570 4.19 -27.05 -7.05
C LEU A 570 5.59 -26.45 -7.20
N VAL A 571 5.82 -25.26 -6.63
CA VAL A 571 7.13 -24.59 -6.62
C VAL A 571 8.19 -25.52 -6.03
N HIS A 572 7.90 -26.16 -4.91
CA HIS A 572 8.83 -27.08 -4.27
C HIS A 572 9.20 -28.28 -5.14
N ARG A 573 8.21 -28.90 -5.81
CA ARG A 573 8.44 -30.06 -6.70
C ARG A 573 9.26 -29.67 -7.93
N ALA A 574 8.94 -28.55 -8.57
CA ALA A 574 9.65 -28.06 -9.75
C ALA A 574 11.16 -27.91 -9.50
N GLU A 575 11.54 -27.48 -8.30
CA GLU A 575 12.93 -27.29 -7.91
C GLU A 575 13.71 -28.59 -7.67
N LYS A 576 13.03 -29.72 -7.45
CA LYS A 576 13.65 -30.95 -6.95
C LYS A 576 14.04 -32.00 -7.99
N ASN A 577 13.78 -31.77 -9.28
CA ASN A 577 13.90 -32.86 -10.29
C ASN A 577 13.02 -34.07 -9.97
N GLU A 578 11.96 -33.85 -9.19
CA GLU A 578 10.77 -34.70 -9.05
C GLU A 578 9.71 -34.20 -10.04
#